data_AF-A0A9W8LV96-F1
#
_entry.id   AF-A0A9W8LV96-F1
#
_cell.length_a   1.000
_cell.length_b   1.000
_cell.length_c   1.000
_cell.angle_alpha   90.00
_cell.angle_beta   90.00
_cell.angle_gamma   90.00
#
_symmetry.space_group_name_H-M   'P 1'
#
loop_
_entity.id
_entity.type
_entity.pdbx_description
1 polymer ?
#
loop_
_entity_poly.entity_id
_entity_poly.type
_entity_poly.pdbx_seq_one_letter_code
_entity_poly.pdbx_strand_id
1 'polypeptide(L)'
;MFRTLQLARTAAVRNGAMRNVRLYSGNMYTREGYKAAQEHAKVAAETWRKISLYVAMPLCLIFGYVAVTDEMEHIHHLEHDPPTFVAYPYMHVRKCKFPFGDGEHTIFWNPLVNPDPE
;
A
#
# COMPACT_ATOMS: atom_id res chain seq x y z
N MET A 1 27.63 -31.11 83.75
CA MET A 1 28.06 -30.42 82.51
C MET A 1 26.90 -30.41 81.52
N PHE A 2 26.44 -29.21 81.20
CA PHE A 2 25.76 -28.72 79.98
C PHE A 2 24.53 -29.44 79.39
N ARG A 3 23.36 -28.87 79.70
CA ARG A 3 22.15 -28.86 78.86
C ARG A 3 22.45 -28.14 77.54
N THR A 4 22.20 -28.78 76.40
CA THR A 4 22.18 -28.10 75.09
C THR A 4 20.73 -27.88 74.67
N LEU A 5 20.28 -26.63 74.78
CA LEU A 5 19.06 -26.14 74.14
C LEU A 5 19.30 -26.12 72.63
N GLN A 6 18.67 -27.03 71.88
CA GLN A 6 18.58 -26.89 70.43
C GLN A 6 17.40 -26.00 70.10
N LEU A 7 17.71 -24.78 69.66
CA LEU A 7 16.79 -23.80 69.10
C LEU A 7 15.98 -24.42 67.95
N ALA A 8 14.67 -24.47 68.11
CA ALA A 8 13.74 -24.78 67.04
C ALA A 8 13.90 -23.74 65.92
N ARG A 9 14.37 -24.19 64.74
CA ARG A 9 14.33 -23.40 63.51
C ARG A 9 12.88 -23.35 63.03
N THR A 10 12.16 -22.31 63.41
CA THR A 10 10.84 -22.00 62.85
C THR A 10 10.95 -21.86 61.33
N ALA A 11 10.19 -22.68 60.60
CA ALA A 11 10.05 -22.61 59.17
C ALA A 11 9.40 -21.27 58.77
N ALA A 12 10.17 -20.38 58.15
CA ALA A 12 9.60 -19.24 57.45
C ALA A 12 8.92 -19.77 56.18
N VAL A 13 7.59 -19.99 56.25
CA VAL A 13 6.75 -20.15 55.07
C VAL A 13 6.82 -18.82 54.32
N ARG A 14 7.74 -18.76 53.35
CA ARG A 14 7.78 -17.67 52.39
C ARG A 14 6.54 -17.83 51.52
N ASN A 15 5.45 -17.17 51.91
CA ASN A 15 4.31 -16.90 51.03
C ASN A 15 4.87 -16.18 49.80
N GLY A 16 5.17 -16.96 48.76
CA GLY A 16 5.53 -16.45 47.46
C GLY A 16 4.29 -15.84 46.86
N ALA A 17 4.03 -14.57 47.20
CA ALA A 17 3.11 -13.75 46.45
C ALA A 17 3.54 -13.84 44.98
N MET A 18 2.76 -14.59 44.18
CA MET A 18 2.95 -14.62 42.75
C MET A 18 2.77 -13.19 42.26
N ARG A 19 3.89 -12.50 42.03
CA ARG A 19 3.89 -11.27 41.25
C ARG A 19 3.34 -11.68 39.89
N ASN A 20 2.09 -11.31 39.61
CA ASN A 20 1.54 -11.28 38.26
C ASN A 20 2.32 -10.21 37.48
N VAL A 21 3.55 -10.54 37.08
CA VAL A 21 4.27 -9.79 36.06
C VAL A 21 3.52 -10.11 34.78
N ARG A 22 2.62 -9.21 34.39
CA ARG A 22 2.06 -9.21 33.04
C ARG A 22 3.22 -8.91 32.10
N LEU A 23 3.94 -9.95 31.70
CA LEU A 23 4.87 -9.88 30.57
C LEU A 23 4.02 -9.51 29.36
N TYR A 24 4.18 -8.30 28.87
CA TYR A 24 3.85 -7.98 27.47
C TYR A 24 4.83 -8.76 26.60
N SER A 25 4.61 -10.08 26.51
CA SER A 25 5.33 -10.96 25.61
C SER A 25 4.77 -10.73 24.22
N GLY A 26 5.28 -9.71 23.54
CA GLY A 26 5.39 -9.78 22.09
C GLY A 26 6.33 -10.94 21.80
N ASN A 27 5.78 -12.15 21.64
CA ASN A 27 6.54 -13.39 21.52
C ASN A 27 7.46 -13.42 20.27
N MET A 28 7.54 -12.34 19.49
CA MET A 28 8.31 -12.23 18.25
C MET A 28 9.84 -12.34 18.45
N TYR A 29 10.37 -11.97 19.63
CA TYR A 29 11.80 -12.06 19.91
C TYR A 29 12.24 -13.43 20.44
N THR A 30 11.32 -14.34 20.73
CA THR A 30 11.65 -15.72 21.08
C THR A 30 11.78 -16.55 19.80
N ARG A 31 12.64 -17.57 19.83
CA ARG A 31 12.81 -18.49 18.69
C ARG A 31 11.48 -19.14 18.26
N GLU A 32 10.59 -19.36 19.21
CA GLU A 32 9.29 -20.00 18.98
C GLU A 32 8.30 -19.05 18.32
N GLY A 33 8.18 -17.80 18.80
CA GLY A 33 7.28 -16.85 18.14
C GLY A 33 7.80 -16.36 16.78
N TYR A 34 9.12 -16.32 16.57
CA TYR A 34 9.67 -16.09 15.23
C TYR A 34 9.30 -17.22 14.26
N LYS A 35 9.41 -18.49 14.69
CA LYS A 35 9.00 -19.65 13.87
C LYS A 35 7.50 -19.62 13.55
N ALA A 36 6.65 -19.34 14.55
CA ALA A 36 5.22 -19.20 14.34
C ALA A 36 4.91 -18.08 13.34
N ALA A 37 5.54 -16.90 13.50
CA ALA A 37 5.39 -15.80 12.55
C ALA A 37 5.84 -16.18 11.13
N GLN A 38 6.94 -16.95 11.00
CA GLN A 38 7.42 -17.43 9.71
C GLN A 38 6.46 -18.43 9.06
N GLU A 39 5.86 -19.33 9.82
CA GLU A 39 4.85 -20.28 9.34
C GLU A 39 3.58 -19.56 8.88
N HIS A 40 3.08 -18.61 9.69
CA HIS A 40 1.95 -17.77 9.31
C HIS A 40 2.25 -16.94 8.05
N ALA A 41 3.44 -16.35 7.93
CA ALA A 41 3.86 -15.57 6.77
C ALA A 41 3.94 -16.42 5.50
N LYS A 42 4.41 -17.67 5.59
CA LYS A 42 4.45 -18.59 4.44
C LYS A 42 3.06 -18.87 3.89
N VAL A 43 2.10 -19.17 4.77
CA VAL A 43 0.70 -19.41 4.37
C VAL A 43 0.11 -18.15 3.75
N ALA A 44 0.27 -17.00 4.41
CA ALA A 44 -0.24 -15.72 3.90
C ALA A 44 0.35 -15.38 2.52
N ALA A 45 1.66 -15.53 2.34
CA ALA A 45 2.34 -15.28 1.08
C ALA A 45 1.82 -16.21 -0.04
N GLU A 46 1.56 -17.48 0.28
CA GLU A 46 0.98 -18.42 -0.70
C GLU A 46 -0.45 -18.02 -1.09
N THR A 47 -1.29 -17.62 -0.13
CA THR A 47 -2.65 -17.12 -0.40
C THR A 47 -2.61 -15.91 -1.32
N TRP A 48 -1.78 -14.91 -1.02
CA TRP A 48 -1.66 -13.70 -1.84
C TRP A 48 -1.09 -13.99 -3.23
N ARG A 49 -0.12 -14.90 -3.35
CA ARG A 49 0.37 -15.36 -4.66
C ARG A 49 -0.75 -15.94 -5.51
N LYS A 50 -1.61 -16.77 -4.92
CA LYS A 50 -2.76 -17.37 -5.62
C LYS A 50 -3.78 -16.31 -6.03
N ILE A 51 -4.13 -15.38 -5.14
CA ILE A 51 -5.07 -14.30 -5.47
C ILE A 51 -4.52 -13.43 -6.60
N SER A 52 -3.26 -13.02 -6.54
CA SER A 52 -2.64 -12.20 -7.59
C SER A 52 -2.64 -12.91 -8.94
N LEU A 53 -2.29 -14.20 -8.98
CA LEU A 53 -2.18 -14.96 -10.24
C LEU A 53 -3.52 -15.42 -10.80
N TYR A 54 -4.47 -15.80 -9.95
CA TYR A 54 -5.74 -16.40 -10.40
C TYR A 54 -6.92 -15.44 -10.38
N VAL A 55 -6.80 -14.28 -9.73
CA VAL A 55 -7.86 -13.27 -9.69
C VAL A 55 -7.38 -11.97 -10.33
N ALA A 56 -6.32 -11.36 -9.80
CA ALA A 56 -5.88 -10.05 -10.29
C ALA A 56 -5.40 -10.10 -11.75
N MET A 57 -4.56 -11.07 -12.11
CA MET A 57 -4.05 -11.21 -13.47
C MET A 57 -5.17 -11.40 -14.53
N PRO A 58 -6.13 -12.35 -14.37
CA PRO A 58 -7.25 -12.46 -15.31
C PRO A 58 -8.10 -11.19 -15.40
N LEU A 59 -8.37 -10.53 -14.27
CA LEU A 59 -9.14 -9.28 -14.28
C LEU A 59 -8.39 -8.17 -15.03
N CYS A 60 -7.08 -8.02 -14.82
CA CYS A 60 -6.27 -7.05 -15.55
C CYS A 60 -6.30 -7.30 -17.07
N LEU A 61 -6.31 -8.56 -17.50
CA LEU A 61 -6.42 -8.90 -18.92
C LEU A 61 -7.80 -8.52 -19.50
N ILE A 62 -8.88 -8.83 -18.77
CA ILE A 62 -10.25 -8.52 -19.20
C ILE A 62 -10.45 -7.00 -19.28
N PHE A 63 -10.12 -6.26 -18.23
CA PHE A 63 -10.25 -4.81 -18.22
C PHE A 63 -9.26 -4.13 -19.16
N GLY A 64 -8.06 -4.69 -19.30
CA GLY A 64 -7.08 -4.21 -20.27
C GLY A 64 -7.59 -4.34 -21.71
N TYR A 65 -8.28 -5.44 -22.05
CA TYR A 65 -8.90 -5.60 -23.35
C TYR A 65 -9.98 -4.53 -23.60
N VAL A 66 -10.91 -4.33 -22.66
CA VAL A 66 -11.97 -3.32 -22.77
C VAL A 66 -11.38 -1.90 -22.88
N ALA A 67 -10.40 -1.57 -22.05
CA ALA A 67 -9.76 -0.26 -22.11
C ALA A 67 -9.06 -0.02 -23.45
N VAL A 68 -8.43 -1.05 -24.03
CA VAL A 68 -7.78 -0.94 -25.35
C VAL A 68 -8.81 -0.77 -26.45
N THR A 69 -9.94 -1.49 -26.41
CA THR A 69 -10.99 -1.32 -27.43
C THR A 69 -11.58 0.08 -27.39
N ASP A 70 -11.90 0.57 -26.19
CA ASP A 70 -12.49 1.90 -26.01
C ASP A 70 -11.51 3.00 -26.45
N GLU A 71 -10.22 2.86 -26.14
CA GLU A 71 -9.19 3.82 -26.56
C GLU A 71 -8.98 3.82 -28.08
N MET A 72 -9.04 2.65 -28.73
CA MET A 72 -8.95 2.57 -30.19
C MET A 72 -10.14 3.27 -30.87
N GLU A 73 -11.35 3.13 -30.33
CA GLU A 73 -12.52 3.86 -30.80
C GLU A 73 -12.37 5.37 -30.60
N HIS A 74 -11.86 5.80 -29.45
CA HIS A 74 -11.59 7.21 -29.15
C HIS A 74 -10.55 7.82 -30.11
N ILE A 75 -9.45 7.11 -30.38
CA ILE A 75 -8.43 7.56 -31.35
C ILE A 75 -9.04 7.65 -32.75
N HIS A 76 -9.81 6.64 -33.19
CA HIS A 76 -10.47 6.68 -34.49
C HIS A 76 -11.45 7.85 -34.60
N HIS A 77 -12.19 8.17 -33.54
CA HIS A 77 -13.06 9.35 -33.50
C HIS A 77 -12.25 10.65 -33.66
N LEU A 78 -11.10 10.78 -32.98
CA LEU A 78 -10.24 11.95 -33.10
C LEU A 78 -9.63 12.12 -34.50
N GLU A 79 -9.41 11.02 -35.24
CA GLU A 79 -8.93 11.07 -36.63
C GLU A 79 -9.98 11.59 -37.61
N HIS A 80 -11.25 11.22 -37.43
CA HIS A 80 -12.34 11.67 -38.31
C HIS A 80 -12.86 13.05 -37.92
N ASP A 81 -13.01 13.31 -36.62
CA ASP A 81 -13.59 14.53 -36.07
C ASP A 81 -12.63 15.15 -35.04
N PRO A 82 -11.53 15.80 -35.49
CA PRO A 82 -10.57 16.41 -34.59
C PRO A 82 -11.20 17.56 -33.82
N PRO A 83 -10.85 17.75 -32.53
CA PRO A 83 -11.40 18.83 -31.73
C PRO A 83 -10.98 20.17 -32.32
N THR A 84 -11.96 21.01 -32.62
CA THR A 84 -11.74 22.37 -33.11
C THR A 84 -11.68 23.34 -31.93
N PHE A 85 -10.73 24.28 -31.96
CA PHE A 85 -10.64 25.30 -30.93
C PHE A 85 -11.80 26.31 -31.08
N VAL A 86 -12.71 26.34 -30.11
CA VAL A 86 -13.73 27.39 -30.01
C VAL A 86 -13.28 28.38 -28.94
N ALA A 87 -13.02 29.63 -29.30
CA ALA A 87 -12.44 30.63 -28.39
C ALA A 87 -13.43 31.11 -27.30
N TYR A 88 -13.74 30.26 -26.33
CA TYR A 88 -14.52 30.66 -25.16
C TYR A 88 -13.65 31.47 -24.17
N PRO A 89 -14.18 32.53 -23.52
CA PRO A 89 -13.39 33.42 -22.66
C PRO A 89 -12.71 32.75 -21.46
N TYR A 90 -13.13 31.54 -21.10
CA TYR A 90 -12.58 30.77 -19.99
C TYR A 90 -11.58 29.69 -20.43
N MET A 91 -11.45 29.43 -21.73
CA MET A 91 -10.48 28.46 -22.26
C MET A 91 -9.16 29.14 -22.56
N HIS A 92 -8.06 28.39 -22.36
CA HIS A 92 -6.68 28.86 -22.59
C HIS A 92 -6.30 30.19 -21.90
N VAL A 93 -7.00 30.55 -20.81
CA VAL A 93 -6.71 31.78 -20.06
C VAL A 93 -5.35 31.71 -19.40
N ARG A 94 -4.49 32.66 -19.72
CA ARG A 94 -3.14 32.79 -19.15
C ARG A 94 -2.89 34.19 -18.66
N LYS A 95 -2.41 34.32 -17.42
CA LYS A 95 -1.94 35.59 -16.86
C LYS A 95 -0.44 35.78 -17.05
N CYS A 96 0.31 34.68 -17.04
CA CYS A 96 1.75 34.64 -17.23
C CYS A 96 2.09 33.39 -18.05
N LYS A 97 3.20 33.45 -18.79
CA LYS A 97 3.73 32.31 -19.53
C LYS A 97 4.23 31.23 -18.58
N PHE A 98 4.21 29.98 -19.04
CA PHE A 98 4.80 28.88 -18.29
C PHE A 98 6.34 29.03 -18.20
N PRO A 99 6.98 28.55 -17.11
CA PRO A 99 8.42 28.70 -16.90
C PRO A 99 9.29 27.71 -17.69
N PHE A 100 8.70 26.92 -18.59
CA PHE A 100 9.37 25.87 -19.37
C PHE A 100 8.85 25.85 -20.82
N GLY A 101 9.64 25.22 -21.70
CA GLY A 101 9.29 25.08 -23.11
C GLY A 101 9.18 26.43 -23.83
N ASP A 102 8.11 26.61 -24.57
CA ASP A 102 7.74 27.85 -25.29
C ASP A 102 6.95 28.84 -24.42
N GLY A 103 6.61 28.45 -23.19
CA GLY A 103 5.77 29.22 -22.29
C GLY A 103 4.28 29.17 -22.63
N GLU A 104 3.91 28.51 -23.73
CA GLU A 104 2.55 28.37 -24.22
C GLU A 104 1.98 26.95 -24.10
N HIS A 105 2.79 25.91 -23.92
CA HIS A 105 2.26 24.56 -23.74
C HIS A 105 2.45 24.03 -22.32
N THR A 106 1.46 23.31 -21.83
CA THR A 106 1.56 22.58 -20.56
C THR A 106 2.50 21.37 -20.72
N ILE A 107 3.00 20.82 -19.61
CA ILE A 107 3.87 19.62 -19.63
C ILE A 107 3.18 18.41 -20.28
N PHE A 108 1.86 18.28 -20.11
CA PHE A 108 1.05 17.22 -20.72
C PHE A 108 0.24 17.74 -21.90
N TRP A 109 0.83 18.60 -22.73
CA TRP A 109 0.19 19.07 -23.95
C TRP A 109 0.18 17.98 -25.02
N ASN A 110 -0.99 17.70 -25.60
CA ASN A 110 -1.14 16.75 -26.70
C ASN A 110 -1.81 17.47 -27.89
N PRO A 111 -1.09 17.70 -29.01
CA PRO A 111 -1.62 18.37 -30.20
C PRO A 111 -2.85 17.69 -30.83
N LEU A 112 -3.05 16.39 -30.57
CA LEU A 112 -4.20 15.65 -31.10
C LEU A 112 -5.53 16.03 -30.42
N VAL A 113 -5.47 16.46 -29.16
CA VAL A 113 -6.67 16.75 -28.35
C VAL A 113 -6.76 18.19 -27.87
N ASN A 114 -5.63 18.90 -27.87
CA ASN A 114 -5.52 20.28 -27.44
C ASN A 114 -5.25 21.15 -28.68
N PRO A 115 -6.28 21.71 -29.32
CA PRO A 115 -6.10 22.55 -30.50
C PRO A 115 -5.54 23.92 -30.10
N ASP A 116 -4.57 24.42 -30.85
CA ASP A 116 -4.01 25.75 -30.61
C ASP A 116 -5.06 26.85 -30.89
N PRO A 117 -5.05 27.95 -30.11
CA PRO A 117 -5.76 29.15 -30.52
C PRO A 117 -5.11 29.69 -31.79
N GLU A 118 -5.88 29.88 -32.88
CA GLU A 118 -5.42 30.53 -34.12
C GLU A 118 -4.76 31.91 -33.87
#